data_AF-A0AAD7D058-F1
#
_entry.id   AF-A0AAD7D058-F1
#
_cell.length_a   1.000
_cell.length_b   1.000
_cell.length_c   1.000
_cell.angle_alpha   90.00
_cell.angle_beta   90.00
_cell.angle_gamma   90.00
#
_symmetry.space_group_name_H-M   'P 1'
#
loop_
_entity.id
_entity.type
_entity.pdbx_description
1 polymer ?
#
loop_
_entity_poly.entity_id
_entity_poly.type
_entity_poly.pdbx_seq_one_letter_code
_entity_poly.pdbx_strand_id
1 'polypeptide(L)'
;MSWTPAPFDLRNGVFPFNVTYPHPVSVISNTEAFNTGLNIRDKRGCIVCGARLELQHCHIVPKVEPETWEDLRVRGFIPSNAKGVEHEARNGILMCGAHRPFFDNLYFYIRWVPEVRVPGKYLFSAAKHL
;
A
#
# COMPACT_ATOMS: atom_id res chain seq x y z
N MET A 1 -24.65 4.54 13.76
CA MET A 1 -23.52 5.37 14.23
C MET A 1 -22.31 5.02 13.38
N SER A 2 -21.86 5.90 12.47
CA SER A 2 -20.61 5.69 11.75
C SER A 2 -19.46 6.22 12.60
N TRP A 3 -18.64 5.32 13.13
CA TRP A 3 -17.41 5.71 13.80
C TRP A 3 -16.32 5.91 12.75
N THR A 4 -15.83 7.13 12.62
CA THR A 4 -14.66 7.47 11.78
C THR A 4 -13.49 7.77 12.70
N PRO A 5 -12.49 6.89 12.82
CA PRO A 5 -11.34 7.17 13.68
C PRO A 5 -10.54 8.39 13.17
N ALA A 6 -9.70 9.00 14.01
CA ALA A 6 -8.80 10.09 13.60
C ALA A 6 -7.64 9.56 12.72
N PRO A 7 -7.27 10.24 11.60
CA PRO A 7 -6.19 9.80 10.72
C PRO A 7 -4.86 9.70 11.48
N PHE A 8 -4.07 8.66 11.18
CA PHE A 8 -2.76 8.48 11.82
C PHE A 8 -1.77 9.53 11.29
N ASP A 9 -1.12 10.26 12.19
CA ASP A 9 -0.18 11.31 11.81
C ASP A 9 1.21 10.73 11.50
N LEU A 10 1.49 10.55 10.21
CA LEU A 10 2.79 10.07 9.72
C LEU A 10 3.93 11.08 9.89
N ARG A 11 3.65 12.35 10.23
CA ARG A 11 4.68 13.40 10.39
C ARG A 11 5.55 13.21 11.63
N ASN A 12 5.08 12.42 12.60
CA ASN A 12 5.81 12.16 13.84
C ASN A 12 6.91 11.08 13.70
N GLY A 13 7.20 10.63 12.48
CA GLY A 13 8.34 9.75 12.17
C GLY A 13 8.22 8.30 12.68
N VAL A 14 7.21 7.98 13.49
CA VAL A 14 6.92 6.60 13.90
C VAL A 14 6.11 5.94 12.80
N PHE A 15 6.80 5.44 11.77
CA PHE A 15 6.20 4.47 10.86
C PHE A 15 5.90 3.19 11.67
N PRO A 16 4.63 2.74 11.78
CA PRO A 16 4.30 1.51 12.49
C PRO A 16 4.88 0.26 11.79
N PHE A 17 5.36 0.43 10.56
CA PHE A 17 6.09 -0.56 9.77
C PHE A 17 7.59 -0.26 9.88
N ASN A 18 8.19 -0.48 11.05
CA ASN A 18 9.63 -0.52 11.17
C ASN A 18 10.13 -1.85 10.57
N VAL A 19 9.94 -2.01 9.26
CA VAL A 19 10.38 -3.17 8.49
C VAL A 19 11.76 -2.82 7.96
N THR A 20 12.78 -3.20 8.72
CA THR A 20 14.16 -3.24 8.24
C THR A 20 14.27 -4.35 7.19
N TYR A 21 14.41 -3.97 5.92
CA TYR A 21 14.81 -4.93 4.89
C TYR A 21 16.31 -5.16 5.03
N PRO A 22 16.78 -6.38 5.35
CA PRO A 22 18.17 -6.71 5.14
C PRO A 22 18.38 -6.75 3.61
N HIS A 23 19.53 -6.27 3.17
CA HIS A 23 20.10 -6.36 1.81
C HIS A 23 20.06 -5.08 0.96
N PRO A 24 21.23 -4.60 0.47
CA PRO A 24 21.29 -3.56 -0.56
C PRO A 24 20.69 -4.11 -1.86
N VAL A 25 19.61 -3.50 -2.31
CA VAL A 25 18.86 -3.98 -3.48
C VAL A 25 19.57 -3.51 -4.75
N SER A 26 20.11 -4.47 -5.52
CA SER A 26 20.77 -4.23 -6.81
C SER A 26 19.82 -3.59 -7.83
N VAL A 27 20.37 -2.78 -8.72
CA VAL A 27 19.64 -1.87 -9.63
C VAL A 27 19.06 -2.58 -10.87
N ILE A 28 19.29 -3.89 -11.04
CA ILE A 28 19.17 -4.57 -12.35
C ILE A 28 17.81 -5.25 -12.61
N SER A 29 16.90 -5.40 -11.63
CA SER A 29 15.49 -5.73 -11.95
C SER A 29 14.50 -5.19 -10.91
N ASN A 30 14.41 -3.86 -10.80
CA ASN A 30 13.56 -3.21 -9.80
C ASN A 30 12.08 -3.65 -9.86
N THR A 31 11.55 -3.99 -11.04
CA THR A 31 10.17 -4.52 -11.20
C THR A 31 10.01 -5.92 -10.60
N GLU A 32 11.00 -6.80 -10.75
CA GLU A 32 10.97 -8.14 -10.16
C GLU A 32 11.11 -8.07 -8.64
N ALA A 33 11.96 -7.16 -8.14
CA ALA A 33 12.09 -6.89 -6.71
C ALA A 33 10.78 -6.35 -6.12
N PHE A 34 10.10 -5.44 -6.83
CA PHE A 34 8.77 -4.95 -6.48
C PHE A 34 7.75 -6.10 -6.41
N ASN A 35 7.59 -6.85 -7.49
CA ASN A 35 6.62 -7.95 -7.56
C ASN A 35 6.90 -9.04 -6.51
N THR A 36 8.17 -9.40 -6.33
CA THR A 36 8.58 -10.41 -5.33
C THR A 36 8.32 -9.91 -3.92
N GLY A 37 8.67 -8.66 -3.62
CA GLY A 37 8.41 -8.03 -2.33
C GLY A 37 6.92 -8.04 -1.97
N LEU A 38 6.06 -7.70 -2.92
CA LEU A 38 4.60 -7.77 -2.75
C LEU A 38 4.10 -9.19 -2.54
N ASN A 39 4.54 -10.13 -3.37
CA ASN A 39 4.12 -11.52 -3.27
C ASN A 39 4.45 -12.13 -1.90
N ILE A 40 5.61 -11.79 -1.33
CA ILE A 40 6.02 -12.26 0.00
C ILE A 40 5.18 -11.60 1.09
N ARG A 41 5.09 -10.25 1.07
CA ARG A 41 4.36 -9.47 2.08
C ARG A 41 2.88 -9.84 2.13
N ASP A 42 2.26 -9.96 0.96
CA ASP A 42 0.82 -10.20 0.81
C ASP A 42 0.50 -11.70 0.71
N LYS A 43 1.49 -12.58 0.96
CA LYS A 43 1.36 -14.04 0.99
C LYS A 43 0.69 -14.61 -0.27
N ARG A 44 0.97 -14.01 -1.43
CA ARG A 44 0.36 -14.33 -2.73
C ARG A 44 -1.18 -14.40 -2.64
N GLY A 45 -1.79 -13.43 -1.96
CA GLY A 45 -3.23 -13.30 -1.86
C GLY A 45 -3.69 -11.85 -2.01
N CYS A 46 -4.93 -11.67 -2.46
CA CYS A 46 -5.57 -10.37 -2.45
C CYS A 46 -5.62 -9.84 -1.02
N ILE A 47 -5.12 -8.64 -0.78
CA ILE A 47 -5.10 -8.04 0.56
C ILE A 47 -6.51 -7.80 1.12
N VAL A 48 -7.54 -7.75 0.26
CA VAL A 48 -8.95 -7.54 0.65
C VAL A 48 -9.65 -8.85 1.02
N CYS A 49 -9.63 -9.85 0.13
CA CYS A 49 -10.41 -11.09 0.31
C CYS A 49 -9.58 -12.37 0.48
N GLY A 50 -8.26 -12.30 0.35
CA GLY A 50 -7.35 -13.45 0.44
C GLY A 50 -7.34 -14.39 -0.77
N ALA A 51 -8.14 -14.14 -1.81
CA ALA A 51 -8.13 -14.92 -3.04
C ALA A 51 -6.73 -14.98 -3.66
N ARG A 52 -6.36 -16.11 -4.26
CA ARG A 52 -5.01 -16.37 -4.80
C ARG A 52 -4.93 -16.45 -6.33
N LEU A 53 -6.05 -16.26 -7.00
CA LEU A 53 -6.16 -16.32 -8.45
C LEU A 53 -6.20 -14.91 -9.03
N GLU A 54 -5.68 -14.77 -10.25
CA GLU A 54 -5.70 -13.51 -11.02
C GLU A 54 -5.19 -12.31 -10.22
N LEU A 55 -4.07 -12.51 -9.53
CA LEU A 55 -3.45 -11.47 -8.71
C LEU A 55 -2.75 -10.46 -9.59
N GLN A 56 -2.95 -9.19 -9.25
CA GLN A 56 -2.40 -8.04 -9.94
C GLN A 56 -1.60 -7.20 -8.95
N HIS A 57 -0.40 -6.79 -9.37
CA HIS A 57 0.47 -5.87 -8.62
C HIS A 57 0.01 -4.43 -8.88
N CYS A 58 -0.70 -3.88 -7.91
CA CYS A 58 -1.35 -2.57 -8.00
C CYS A 58 -0.47 -1.52 -7.33
N HIS A 59 -0.61 -0.26 -7.75
CA HIS A 59 0.12 0.86 -7.15
C HIS A 59 -0.87 1.74 -6.39
N ILE A 60 -0.50 2.19 -5.18
CA ILE A 60 -1.29 3.09 -4.35
C ILE A 60 -1.25 4.50 -4.97
N VAL A 61 -0.05 5.02 -5.23
CA VAL A 61 0.17 6.18 -6.09
C VAL A 61 0.36 5.68 -7.52
N PRO A 62 -0.57 5.98 -8.45
CA PRO A 62 -0.51 5.49 -9.82
C PRO A 62 0.76 5.96 -10.55
N LYS A 63 1.29 5.12 -11.44
CA LYS A 63 2.45 5.48 -12.28
C LYS A 63 2.19 6.69 -13.19
N VAL A 64 0.92 6.95 -13.52
CA VAL A 64 0.49 8.08 -14.36
C VAL A 64 0.48 9.41 -13.60
N GLU A 65 0.71 9.40 -12.28
CA GLU A 65 0.74 10.58 -11.42
C GLU A 65 2.12 10.77 -10.74
N PRO A 66 3.21 10.95 -11.50
CA PRO A 66 4.54 11.11 -10.92
C PRO A 66 4.70 12.39 -10.11
N GLU A 67 3.93 13.44 -10.40
CA GLU A 67 3.92 14.69 -9.62
C GLU A 67 3.34 14.46 -8.22
N THR A 68 2.26 13.67 -8.10
CA THR A 68 1.69 13.27 -6.81
C THR A 68 2.73 12.54 -5.95
N TRP A 69 3.55 11.67 -6.56
CA TRP A 69 4.64 10.99 -5.85
C TRP A 69 5.63 11.99 -5.24
N GLU A 70 6.11 12.95 -6.03
CA GLU A 70 7.11 13.90 -5.55
C GLU A 70 6.53 14.85 -4.50
N ASP A 71 5.29 15.33 -4.66
CA ASP A 71 4.61 16.13 -3.63
C ASP A 71 4.53 15.38 -2.29
N LEU A 72 4.09 14.12 -2.32
CA LEU A 72 4.01 13.29 -1.12
C LEU A 72 5.39 13.03 -0.50
N ARG A 73 6.45 12.94 -1.32
CA ARG A 73 7.83 12.82 -0.84
C ARG A 73 8.32 14.10 -0.18
N VAL A 74 8.11 15.25 -0.80
CA VAL A 74 8.46 16.58 -0.25
C VAL A 74 7.74 16.83 1.08
N ARG A 75 6.48 16.41 1.18
CA ARG A 75 5.66 16.53 2.40
C ARG A 75 6.00 15.50 3.48
N GLY A 76 6.92 14.56 3.20
CA GLY A 76 7.37 13.55 4.15
C GLY A 76 6.43 12.36 4.34
N PHE A 77 5.40 12.22 3.50
CA PHE A 77 4.54 11.03 3.50
C PHE A 77 5.23 9.82 2.86
N ILE A 78 6.08 10.08 1.86
CA ILE A 78 6.94 9.07 1.26
C ILE A 78 8.36 9.27 1.79
N PRO A 79 9.02 8.22 2.30
CA PRO A 79 10.41 8.32 2.75
C PRO A 79 11.33 8.88 1.66
N SER A 80 12.23 9.79 2.02
CA SER A 80 13.12 10.45 1.06
C SER A 80 14.02 9.46 0.28
N ASN A 81 14.32 8.32 0.89
CA ASN A 81 15.09 7.21 0.31
C ASN A 81 14.24 6.19 -0.47
N ALA A 82 12.94 6.43 -0.64
CA ALA A 82 12.09 5.55 -1.43
C ALA A 82 12.59 5.49 -2.87
N LYS A 83 12.52 4.29 -3.45
CA LYS A 83 12.75 4.12 -4.89
C LYS A 83 11.60 4.79 -5.64
N GLY A 84 11.79 5.17 -6.91
CA GLY A 84 10.73 5.83 -7.69
C GLY A 84 9.39 5.06 -7.68
N VAL A 85 8.31 5.73 -8.11
CA VAL A 85 6.90 5.27 -8.01
C VAL A 85 6.69 3.80 -8.39
N GLU A 86 7.41 3.29 -9.38
CA GLU A 86 7.27 1.93 -9.92
C GLU A 86 8.09 0.84 -9.22
N HIS A 87 8.97 1.21 -8.30
CA HIS A 87 9.96 0.32 -7.72
C HIS A 87 9.86 0.22 -6.20
N GLU A 88 9.08 1.10 -5.60
CA GLU A 88 8.86 1.11 -4.16
C GLU A 88 7.77 0.10 -3.78
N ALA A 89 8.16 -1.03 -3.18
CA ALA A 89 7.22 -2.05 -2.74
C ALA A 89 6.20 -1.51 -1.72
N ARG A 90 6.54 -0.48 -0.94
CA ARG A 90 5.59 0.22 -0.05
C ARG A 90 4.48 0.95 -0.81
N ASN A 91 4.71 1.30 -2.08
CA ASN A 91 3.69 1.85 -2.98
C ASN A 91 2.82 0.75 -3.62
N GLY A 92 3.12 -0.53 -3.39
CA GLY A 92 2.43 -1.63 -4.05
C GLY A 92 1.44 -2.36 -3.13
N ILE A 93 0.39 -2.93 -3.72
CA ILE A 93 -0.58 -3.83 -3.07
C ILE A 93 -1.04 -4.93 -4.03
N LEU A 94 -1.24 -6.14 -3.51
CA LEU A 94 -1.73 -7.27 -4.30
C LEU A 94 -3.26 -7.37 -4.23
N MET A 95 -3.93 -7.37 -5.39
CA MET A 95 -5.39 -7.50 -5.48
C MET A 95 -5.79 -8.50 -6.55
N CYS A 96 -6.96 -9.14 -6.38
CA CYS A 96 -7.56 -9.93 -7.45
C CYS A 96 -8.29 -9.02 -8.45
N GLY A 97 -8.56 -9.56 -9.64
CA GLY A 97 -9.28 -8.85 -10.71
C GLY A 97 -10.66 -8.32 -10.29
N ALA A 98 -11.31 -8.90 -9.27
CA ALA A 98 -12.56 -8.38 -8.74
C ALA A 98 -12.38 -7.10 -7.92
N HIS A 99 -11.37 -7.02 -7.03
CA HIS A 99 -11.21 -5.87 -6.12
C HIS A 99 -10.42 -4.71 -6.73
N ARG A 100 -9.54 -4.99 -7.71
CA ARG A 100 -8.74 -3.95 -8.36
C ARG A 100 -9.59 -2.81 -8.94
N PRO A 101 -10.65 -3.06 -9.75
CA PRO A 101 -11.48 -1.99 -10.28
C PRO A 101 -12.13 -1.15 -9.17
N PHE A 102 -12.56 -1.76 -8.06
CA PHE A 102 -13.15 -1.00 -6.96
C PHE A 102 -12.13 -0.11 -6.25
N PHE A 103 -10.88 -0.55 -6.14
CA PHE A 103 -9.81 0.27 -5.59
C PHE A 103 -9.46 1.45 -6.52
N ASP A 104 -9.29 1.20 -7.82
CA ASP A 104 -8.94 2.24 -8.80
C ASP A 104 -10.04 3.31 -8.93
N ASN A 105 -11.31 2.93 -8.78
CA ASN A 105 -12.45 3.85 -8.79
C ASN A 105 -12.77 4.45 -7.40
N LEU A 106 -11.90 4.25 -6.40
CA LEU A 106 -12.04 4.79 -5.06
C LEU A 106 -13.34 4.39 -4.33
N TYR A 107 -13.94 3.25 -4.69
CA TYR A 107 -15.16 2.73 -4.05
C TYR A 107 -14.90 2.24 -2.61
N PHE A 108 -13.65 1.99 -2.26
CA PHE A 108 -13.23 1.78 -0.88
C PHE A 108 -11.81 2.31 -0.66
N TYR A 109 -11.46 2.51 0.61
CA TYR A 109 -10.08 2.79 1.01
C TYR A 109 -9.63 1.83 2.11
N ILE A 110 -8.32 1.60 2.17
CA ILE A 110 -7.69 0.72 3.15
C ILE A 110 -7.19 1.59 4.28
N ARG A 111 -7.58 1.25 5.51
CA ARG A 111 -7.18 2.00 6.69
C ARG A 111 -6.52 1.09 7.71
N TRP A 112 -5.36 1.51 8.20
CA TRP A 112 -4.76 0.93 9.39
C TRP A 112 -5.45 1.46 10.65
N VAL A 113 -5.84 0.55 11.55
CA VAL A 113 -6.48 0.89 12.83
C VAL A 113 -5.71 0.21 13.97
N PRO A 114 -4.90 0.95 14.75
CA PRO A 114 -4.06 0.39 15.81
C PRO A 114 -4.86 -0.27 16.94
N GLU A 115 -6.05 0.26 17.18
CA GLU A 115 -6.89 -0.11 18.34
C GLU A 115 -7.49 -1.51 18.20
N VAL A 116 -7.51 -2.06 16.98
CA VAL A 116 -7.88 -3.46 16.75
C VAL A 116 -6.63 -4.30 17.02
N ARG A 117 -6.43 -4.69 18.29
CA ARG A 117 -5.34 -5.57 18.77
C ARG A 117 -5.47 -7.02 18.27
N VAL A 118 -5.69 -7.21 16.97
CA VAL A 118 -5.44 -8.47 16.29
C VAL A 118 -4.28 -8.20 15.33
N PRO A 119 -3.11 -8.83 15.53
CA PRO A 119 -1.96 -8.62 14.67
C PRO A 119 -2.35 -8.80 13.19
N GLY A 120 -2.16 -7.74 12.38
CA GLY A 120 -2.32 -7.81 10.92
C GLY A 120 -3.75 -7.65 10.37
N LYS A 121 -4.72 -7.11 11.12
CA LYS A 121 -6.04 -6.76 10.55
C LYS A 121 -6.10 -5.31 10.08
N TYR A 122 -6.35 -5.12 8.79
CA TYR A 122 -6.71 -3.83 8.18
C TYR A 122 -8.25 -3.69 8.19
N LEU A 123 -8.77 -2.48 8.36
CA LEU A 123 -10.19 -2.23 8.12
C LEU A 123 -10.37 -1.74 6.68
N PHE A 124 -11.26 -2.42 5.95
CA PHE A 124 -11.80 -1.95 4.68
C PHE A 124 -13.04 -1.13 5.00
N SER A 125 -12.99 0.17 4.75
CA SER A 125 -14.19 0.99 4.78
C SER A 125 -14.61 1.21 3.34
N ALA A 126 -15.79 0.70 3.00
CA ALA A 126 -16.44 1.10 1.77
C ALA A 126 -16.87 2.56 1.93
N ALA A 127 -16.35 3.44 1.09
CA ALA A 127 -16.90 4.77 0.97
C ALA A 127 -18.26 4.58 0.29
N LYS A 128 -19.35 4.65 1.05
CA LYS A 128 -20.64 5.01 0.46
C LYS A 128 -20.46 6.44 -0.03
N HIS A 129 -20.16 6.60 -1.32
CA HIS A 129 -20.41 7.88 -1.96
C HIS A 129 -21.92 8.16 -1.80
N LEU A 130 -22.19 9.33 -1.24
CA LEU A 130 -23.50 9.97 -1.16
C LEU A 130 -24.15 10.04 -2.55
#